data_AF-A0A962D3L3-F1
#
_entry.id   AF-A0A962D3L3-F1
#
_cell.length_a   1.000
_cell.length_b   1.000
_cell.length_c   1.000
_cell.angle_alpha   90.00
_cell.angle_beta   90.00
_cell.angle_gamma   90.00
#
_symmetry.space_group_name_H-M   'P 1'
#
loop_
_entity.id
_entity.type
_entity.pdbx_description
1 polymer ?
#
loop_
_entity_poly.entity_id
_entity_poly.type
_entity_poly.pdbx_seq_one_letter_code
_entity_poly.pdbx_strand_id
1 'polypeptide(L)'
;MKSPHLLAACLILLSTQLTAATRTDISLQSLAGDAIPARLSVPDGPAPAGGHPACLLLHGSGGLLRENGPGLTCGPALESNYEAVFTLLESLNVIVLAPDSFGRHPLFCEDNDEDYFGWVPPPLHNSGDGVPARDNAYDTRRTLTRVLDAGAGLAYLQALPQVDPLRTCALGTSNGGTIVLGLAAIATGRHASQYADISQQRPLESASQFQERQQALANYPTLPPGIEASFNALPVLTFAQAISPGCFLRRFIPTADPDVVNVLDWPLDFFHPEHARDGYLATELHVEIGGDDDVPDHCRPDGIRHRQAVAHEQAFGIDPPMWRPVEYPGFGHDLLGDNPVILEHTRQLVLRHFFDPIFADGAE
;
A
#
# COMPACT_ATOMS: atom_id res chain seq x y z
N MET A 1 58.24 -8.79 12.80
CA MET A 1 57.85 -8.72 11.37
C MET A 1 56.50 -9.40 11.25
N LYS A 2 55.42 -8.61 11.20
CA LYS A 2 54.05 -9.09 11.07
C LYS A 2 53.65 -8.96 9.60
N SER A 3 53.19 -10.05 9.00
CA SER A 3 52.77 -10.12 7.61
C SER A 3 51.47 -9.33 7.42
N PRO A 4 51.35 -8.43 6.44
CA PRO A 4 50.08 -7.85 6.07
C PRO A 4 49.36 -8.89 5.21
N HIS A 5 48.34 -9.53 5.75
CA HIS A 5 47.39 -10.27 4.93
C HIS A 5 46.70 -9.25 4.02
N LEU A 6 47.02 -9.36 2.73
CA LEU A 6 46.19 -8.85 1.65
C LEU A 6 44.77 -9.37 1.87
N LEU A 7 43.92 -8.56 2.49
CA LEU A 7 42.50 -8.52 2.15
C LEU A 7 42.43 -8.00 0.72
N ALA A 8 42.67 -8.91 -0.23
CA ALA A 8 42.13 -8.78 -1.57
C ALA A 8 40.61 -8.83 -1.39
N ALA A 9 40.03 -7.65 -1.15
CA ALA A 9 38.62 -7.43 -1.38
C ALA A 9 38.39 -7.90 -2.81
N CYS A 10 37.76 -9.07 -2.93
CA CYS A 10 37.22 -9.56 -4.18
C CYS A 10 36.10 -8.57 -4.50
N LEU A 11 36.50 -7.44 -5.07
CA LEU A 11 35.64 -6.48 -5.71
C LEU A 11 35.12 -7.23 -6.93
N ILE A 12 34.14 -8.11 -6.70
CA ILE A 12 33.27 -8.61 -7.75
C ILE A 12 32.59 -7.34 -8.24
N LEU A 13 33.20 -6.75 -9.26
CA LEU A 13 32.53 -5.96 -10.26
C LEU A 13 31.46 -6.88 -10.87
N LEU A 14 30.37 -7.07 -10.12
CA LEU A 14 29.07 -7.31 -10.70
C LEU A 14 28.84 -6.07 -11.54
N SER A 15 29.30 -6.11 -12.79
CA SER A 15 28.65 -5.40 -13.85
C SER A 15 27.20 -5.86 -13.79
N THR A 16 26.39 -5.12 -13.05
CA THR A 16 24.94 -5.17 -13.09
C THR A 16 24.60 -4.86 -14.54
N GLN A 17 24.59 -5.91 -15.38
CA GLN A 17 23.81 -5.83 -16.59
C GLN A 17 22.43 -5.50 -16.08
N LEU A 18 21.95 -4.29 -16.39
CA LEU A 18 20.56 -3.94 -16.17
C LEU A 18 19.76 -5.10 -16.71
N THR A 19 19.14 -5.85 -15.79
CA THR A 19 18.20 -6.89 -16.17
C THR A 19 17.10 -6.15 -16.89
N ALA A 20 16.99 -6.40 -18.18
CA ALA A 20 15.84 -5.92 -18.93
C ALA A 20 14.58 -6.48 -18.24
N ALA A 21 13.49 -5.72 -18.28
CA ALA A 21 12.22 -6.14 -17.73
C ALA A 21 11.15 -5.90 -18.78
N THR A 22 10.23 -6.84 -18.89
CA THR A 22 9.09 -6.72 -19.78
C THR A 22 7.92 -6.12 -19.02
N ARG A 23 7.48 -4.93 -19.45
CA ARG A 23 6.27 -4.28 -18.94
C ARG A 23 5.07 -4.63 -19.82
N THR A 24 3.96 -5.03 -19.19
CA THR A 24 2.70 -5.36 -19.84
C THR A 24 1.53 -4.69 -19.13
N ASP A 25 0.57 -4.23 -19.93
CA ASP A 25 -0.72 -3.79 -19.42
C ASP A 25 -1.64 -5.01 -19.36
N ILE A 26 -2.23 -5.24 -18.19
CA ILE A 26 -3.10 -6.37 -17.90
C ILE A 26 -4.43 -5.87 -17.30
N SER A 27 -5.42 -6.75 -17.29
CA SER A 27 -6.67 -6.52 -16.55
C SER A 27 -6.74 -7.49 -15.39
N LEU A 28 -6.89 -6.95 -14.17
CA LEU A 28 -7.18 -7.69 -12.96
C LEU A 28 -8.69 -7.75 -12.74
N GLN A 29 -9.11 -8.70 -11.91
CA GLN A 29 -10.46 -8.75 -11.36
C GLN A 29 -10.38 -8.32 -9.89
N SER A 30 -10.94 -7.16 -9.55
CA SER A 30 -11.03 -6.70 -8.15
C SER A 30 -11.73 -7.74 -7.27
N LEU A 31 -11.48 -7.68 -5.96
CA LEU A 31 -12.23 -8.52 -5.01
C LEU A 31 -13.72 -8.14 -4.93
N ALA A 32 -14.12 -7.00 -5.52
CA ALA A 32 -15.52 -6.62 -5.68
C ALA A 32 -16.15 -7.17 -6.98
N GLY A 33 -15.37 -7.74 -7.90
CA GLY A 33 -15.86 -8.24 -9.19
C GLY A 33 -15.81 -7.23 -10.35
N ASP A 34 -15.23 -6.05 -10.15
CA ASP A 34 -14.92 -5.10 -11.23
C ASP A 34 -13.59 -5.39 -11.92
N ALA A 35 -13.48 -5.08 -13.21
CA ALA A 35 -12.20 -5.13 -13.93
C ALA A 35 -11.34 -3.91 -13.58
N ILE A 36 -10.05 -4.12 -13.31
CA ILE A 36 -9.10 -3.06 -12.99
C ILE A 36 -7.93 -3.14 -13.98
N PRO A 37 -7.62 -2.09 -14.74
CA PRO A 37 -6.37 -2.05 -15.48
C PRO A 37 -5.19 -2.05 -14.52
N ALA A 38 -4.10 -2.69 -14.91
CA ALA A 38 -2.87 -2.68 -14.12
C ALA A 38 -1.65 -2.77 -15.03
N ARG A 39 -0.52 -2.24 -14.53
CA ARG A 39 0.78 -2.43 -15.17
C ARG A 39 1.59 -3.46 -14.40
N LEU A 40 2.00 -4.52 -15.09
CA LEU A 40 2.89 -5.54 -14.59
C LEU A 40 4.28 -5.35 -15.21
N SER A 41 5.33 -5.41 -14.40
CA SER A 41 6.70 -5.55 -14.85
C SER A 41 7.29 -6.84 -14.32
N VAL A 42 7.84 -7.65 -15.24
CA VAL A 42 8.50 -8.91 -14.91
C VAL A 42 9.96 -8.81 -15.38
N PRO A 43 10.95 -9.05 -14.52
CA PRO A 43 12.35 -9.13 -14.95
C PRO A 43 12.54 -10.20 -16.04
N ASP A 44 13.35 -9.89 -17.04
CA ASP A 44 13.66 -10.82 -18.12
C ASP A 44 14.61 -11.92 -17.63
N GLY A 45 14.47 -13.12 -18.21
CA GLY A 45 15.29 -14.28 -17.88
C GLY A 45 14.61 -15.27 -16.94
N PRO A 46 15.33 -16.34 -16.55
CA PRO A 46 14.77 -17.34 -15.65
C PRO A 46 14.68 -16.77 -14.22
N ALA A 47 13.58 -17.09 -13.54
CA ALA A 47 13.43 -16.76 -12.14
C ALA A 47 14.52 -17.44 -11.28
N PRO A 48 15.01 -16.78 -10.20
CA PRO A 48 15.87 -17.43 -9.22
C PRO A 48 15.22 -18.68 -8.63
N ALA A 49 16.03 -19.57 -8.06
CA ALA A 49 15.50 -20.66 -7.24
C ALA A 49 14.68 -20.07 -6.08
N GLY A 50 13.38 -20.38 -6.03
CA GLY A 50 12.43 -19.79 -5.08
C GLY A 50 11.54 -18.68 -5.64
N GLY A 51 11.83 -18.17 -6.84
CA GLY A 51 11.06 -17.09 -7.48
C GLY A 51 11.71 -15.71 -7.31
N HIS A 52 11.13 -14.72 -7.98
CA HIS A 52 11.44 -13.31 -7.81
C HIS A 52 10.69 -12.74 -6.60
N PRO A 53 11.31 -11.82 -5.84
CA PRO A 53 10.53 -10.95 -4.98
C PRO A 53 9.49 -10.16 -5.79
N ALA A 54 8.39 -9.77 -5.17
CA ALA A 54 7.33 -9.01 -5.83
C ALA A 54 6.83 -7.85 -4.97
N CYS A 55 6.49 -6.75 -5.62
CA CYS A 55 5.99 -5.56 -4.93
C CYS A 55 4.75 -5.00 -5.62
N LEU A 56 3.74 -4.69 -4.82
CA LEU A 56 2.58 -3.93 -5.23
C LEU A 56 2.89 -2.44 -5.13
N LEU A 57 2.69 -1.68 -6.20
CA LEU A 57 2.85 -0.23 -6.23
C LEU A 57 1.47 0.44 -6.34
N LEU A 58 1.12 1.23 -5.33
CA LEU A 58 -0.18 1.89 -5.21
C LEU A 58 -0.01 3.40 -5.42
N HIS A 59 -0.59 3.91 -6.50
CA HIS A 59 -0.51 5.33 -6.84
C HIS A 59 -1.30 6.21 -5.86
N GLY A 60 -0.92 7.47 -5.73
CA GLY A 60 -1.65 8.49 -4.99
C GLY A 60 -2.93 8.96 -5.67
N SER A 61 -3.37 10.15 -5.27
CA SER A 61 -4.25 10.96 -6.13
C SER A 61 -3.44 11.44 -7.35
N GLY A 62 -4.13 11.60 -8.47
CA GLY A 62 -3.54 11.86 -9.80
C GLY A 62 -3.46 10.63 -10.72
N GLY A 63 -3.56 9.42 -10.17
CA GLY A 63 -3.54 8.18 -10.97
C GLY A 63 -2.13 7.62 -11.21
N LEU A 64 -2.06 6.46 -11.87
CA LEU A 64 -0.80 5.79 -12.21
C LEU A 64 -0.16 6.34 -13.50
N LEU A 65 -1.02 6.71 -14.45
CA LEU A 65 -0.67 7.05 -15.82
C LEU A 65 -0.66 8.56 -16.01
N ARG A 66 0.25 9.02 -16.86
CA ARG A 66 0.40 10.44 -17.17
C ARG A 66 -0.77 10.96 -17.98
N GLU A 67 -1.31 12.09 -17.55
CA GLU A 67 -2.33 12.80 -18.31
C GLU A 67 -1.71 13.46 -19.57
N ASN A 68 -2.41 13.39 -20.71
CA ASN A 68 -1.96 14.06 -21.95
C ASN A 68 -2.23 15.58 -21.95
N GLY A 69 -2.82 16.09 -20.88
CA GLY A 69 -3.25 17.47 -20.66
C GLY A 69 -4.57 17.52 -19.88
N PRO A 70 -4.87 18.62 -19.16
CA PRO A 70 -6.06 18.70 -18.29
C PRO A 70 -7.36 18.29 -18.99
N GLY A 71 -8.08 17.33 -18.39
CA GLY A 71 -9.37 16.84 -18.87
C GLY A 71 -9.29 15.89 -20.08
N LEU A 72 -8.08 15.49 -20.49
CA LEU A 72 -7.86 14.54 -21.58
C LEU A 72 -7.68 13.12 -21.06
N THR A 73 -7.70 12.15 -21.98
CA THR A 73 -7.46 10.75 -21.62
C THR A 73 -6.05 10.56 -21.06
N CYS A 74 -5.91 9.74 -20.03
CA CYS A 74 -4.59 9.34 -19.54
C CYS A 74 -3.84 8.60 -20.67
N GLY A 75 -2.58 8.98 -20.89
CA GLY A 75 -1.71 8.33 -21.86
C GLY A 75 -1.19 6.99 -21.36
N PRO A 76 -0.49 6.21 -22.19
CA PRO A 76 0.07 4.93 -21.76
C PRO A 76 1.30 5.08 -20.86
N ALA A 77 1.92 6.26 -20.80
CA ALA A 77 3.13 6.48 -20.01
C ALA A 77 2.81 6.52 -18.51
N LEU A 78 3.69 5.98 -17.68
CA LEU A 78 3.63 6.18 -16.22
C LEU A 78 3.92 7.65 -15.88
N GLU A 79 3.38 8.12 -14.75
CA GLU A 79 3.90 9.34 -14.15
C GLU A 79 5.37 9.19 -13.73
N SER A 80 6.11 10.29 -13.71
CA SER A 80 7.57 10.26 -13.52
C SER A 80 7.99 9.57 -12.22
N ASN A 81 7.21 9.80 -11.15
CA ASN A 81 7.50 9.26 -9.83
C ASN A 81 7.32 7.73 -9.83
N TYR A 82 6.28 7.21 -10.49
CA TYR A 82 6.09 5.75 -10.60
C TYR A 82 7.07 5.13 -11.59
N GLU A 83 7.43 5.80 -12.68
CA GLU A 83 8.46 5.36 -13.61
C GLU A 83 9.81 5.15 -12.90
N ALA A 84 10.18 6.07 -12.00
CA ALA A 84 11.38 5.96 -11.19
C ALA A 84 11.32 4.76 -10.22
N VAL A 85 10.17 4.52 -9.59
CA VAL A 85 9.99 3.34 -8.70
C VAL A 85 10.03 2.03 -9.51
N PHE A 86 9.37 1.96 -10.66
CA PHE A 86 9.44 0.79 -11.56
C PHE A 86 10.89 0.50 -11.94
N THR A 87 11.61 1.51 -12.43
CA THR A 87 13.01 1.36 -12.84
C THR A 87 13.90 0.90 -11.68
N LEU A 88 13.68 1.45 -10.47
CA LEU A 88 14.39 1.02 -9.28
C LEU A 88 14.15 -0.46 -8.98
N LEU A 89 12.89 -0.89 -8.89
CA LEU A 89 12.53 -2.26 -8.54
C LEU A 89 12.95 -3.28 -9.62
N GLU A 90 12.81 -2.90 -10.89
CA GLU A 90 13.30 -3.69 -12.04
C GLU A 90 14.81 -3.91 -11.98
N SER A 91 15.58 -2.87 -11.62
CA SER A 91 17.04 -2.97 -11.47
C SER A 91 17.47 -3.91 -10.33
N LEU A 92 16.54 -4.25 -9.43
CA LEU A 92 16.73 -5.16 -8.31
C LEU A 92 16.08 -6.54 -8.56
N ASN A 93 15.67 -6.85 -9.79
CA ASN A 93 14.98 -8.11 -10.14
C ASN A 93 13.69 -8.36 -9.35
N VAL A 94 12.97 -7.30 -8.99
CA VAL A 94 11.65 -7.36 -8.32
C VAL A 94 10.54 -7.28 -9.37
N ILE A 95 9.55 -8.17 -9.28
CA ILE A 95 8.31 -8.07 -10.05
C ILE A 95 7.48 -6.92 -9.49
N VAL A 96 7.01 -6.02 -10.35
CA VAL A 96 6.19 -4.87 -9.93
C VAL A 96 4.80 -5.01 -10.51
N LEU A 97 3.77 -4.92 -9.66
CA LEU A 97 2.38 -4.78 -10.12
C LEU A 97 1.82 -3.46 -9.60
N ALA A 98 1.31 -2.64 -10.52
CA ALA A 98 0.65 -1.39 -10.19
C ALA A 98 -0.79 -1.40 -10.71
N PRO A 99 -1.78 -1.76 -9.87
CA PRO A 99 -3.19 -1.59 -10.20
C PRO A 99 -3.51 -0.11 -10.39
N ASP A 100 -4.24 0.20 -11.45
CA ASP A 100 -4.78 1.52 -11.71
C ASP A 100 -6.27 1.53 -11.38
N SER A 101 -6.58 1.75 -10.10
CA SER A 101 -7.96 1.82 -9.59
C SER A 101 -8.79 2.90 -10.28
N PHE A 102 -8.13 3.89 -10.89
CA PHE A 102 -8.72 5.05 -11.54
C PHE A 102 -8.85 4.89 -13.05
N GLY A 103 -7.96 4.11 -13.67
CA GLY A 103 -7.99 3.75 -15.08
C GLY A 103 -9.22 2.94 -15.53
N ARG A 104 -10.12 2.58 -14.60
CA ARG A 104 -11.47 2.09 -14.93
C ARG A 104 -12.23 3.09 -15.83
N HIS A 105 -11.88 4.37 -15.78
CA HIS A 105 -12.35 5.38 -16.73
C HIS A 105 -11.16 6.09 -17.40
N PRO A 106 -11.07 6.10 -18.75
CA PRO A 106 -9.88 6.59 -19.45
C PRO A 106 -9.64 8.11 -19.31
N LEU A 107 -10.66 8.88 -18.92
CA LEU A 107 -10.57 10.33 -18.66
C LEU A 107 -10.30 10.67 -17.18
N PHE A 108 -10.17 9.68 -16.30
CA PHE A 108 -10.02 9.94 -14.86
C PHE A 108 -8.54 9.97 -14.45
N CYS A 109 -7.88 11.10 -14.73
CA CYS A 109 -6.56 11.44 -14.18
C CYS A 109 -6.79 12.54 -13.12
N GLU A 110 -6.86 12.15 -11.84
CA GLU A 110 -7.61 12.82 -10.74
C GLU A 110 -7.22 14.27 -10.38
N ASP A 111 -6.33 15.00 -11.06
CA ASP A 111 -5.73 16.21 -10.45
C ASP A 111 -5.68 17.53 -11.24
N ASN A 112 -6.19 17.64 -12.48
CA ASN A 112 -5.96 18.87 -13.27
C ASN A 112 -7.19 19.62 -13.81
N ASP A 113 -8.41 19.14 -13.60
CA ASP A 113 -9.64 19.81 -14.06
C ASP A 113 -10.67 19.88 -12.93
N GLU A 114 -11.26 21.05 -12.62
CA GLU A 114 -12.34 21.14 -11.62
C GLU A 114 -13.52 20.19 -11.93
N ASP A 115 -13.67 19.79 -13.21
CA ASP A 115 -14.67 18.84 -13.70
C ASP A 115 -14.21 17.36 -13.67
N TYR A 116 -12.99 17.04 -13.24
CA TYR A 116 -12.45 15.67 -13.24
C TYR A 116 -13.35 14.70 -12.46
N PHE A 117 -14.04 15.21 -11.45
CA PHE A 117 -15.00 14.43 -10.67
C PHE A 117 -16.09 13.83 -11.55
N GLY A 118 -16.54 14.50 -12.61
CA GLY A 118 -17.54 13.95 -13.54
C GLY A 118 -17.15 12.63 -14.20
N TRP A 119 -15.86 12.26 -14.15
CA TRP A 119 -15.30 11.07 -14.78
C TRP A 119 -14.92 9.96 -13.79
N VAL A 120 -15.17 10.16 -12.50
CA VAL A 120 -14.97 9.13 -11.47
C VAL A 120 -15.68 7.83 -11.92
N PRO A 121 -15.05 6.66 -11.87
CA PRO A 121 -15.71 5.40 -12.25
C PRO A 121 -16.68 4.91 -11.16
N PRO A 122 -17.81 4.25 -11.52
CA PRO A 122 -18.55 3.43 -10.56
C PRO A 122 -17.63 2.40 -9.86
N PRO A 123 -17.86 2.06 -8.58
CA PRO A 123 -18.99 2.46 -7.72
C PRO A 123 -18.78 3.77 -6.94
N LEU A 124 -17.85 4.63 -7.33
CA LEU A 124 -17.47 5.82 -6.56
C LEU A 124 -18.47 6.99 -6.69
N HIS A 125 -19.54 6.85 -7.48
CA HIS A 125 -20.62 7.83 -7.67
C HIS A 125 -21.50 8.01 -6.43
N ASN A 126 -22.23 9.14 -6.34
CA ASN A 126 -23.23 9.33 -5.30
C ASN A 126 -24.46 8.44 -5.49
N SER A 127 -25.23 8.30 -4.41
CA SER A 127 -26.51 7.63 -4.47
C SER A 127 -27.61 8.51 -5.09
N GLY A 128 -28.31 7.99 -6.09
CA GLY A 128 -29.58 8.53 -6.59
C GLY A 128 -29.50 9.40 -7.85
N ASP A 129 -28.38 10.04 -8.14
CA ASP A 129 -28.22 10.88 -9.35
C ASP A 129 -27.15 10.36 -10.32
N GLY A 130 -26.30 9.42 -9.89
CA GLY A 130 -25.17 8.93 -10.70
C GLY A 130 -24.09 9.99 -10.93
N VAL A 131 -24.11 11.08 -10.16
CA VAL A 131 -23.15 12.17 -10.25
C VAL A 131 -22.09 11.97 -9.18
N PRO A 132 -20.81 12.13 -9.50
CA PRO A 132 -19.75 12.13 -8.50
C PRO A 132 -19.79 13.43 -7.68
N ALA A 133 -19.80 13.37 -6.34
CA ALA A 133 -19.51 14.54 -5.51
C ALA A 133 -18.26 14.32 -4.68
N ARG A 134 -17.51 15.41 -4.50
CA ARG A 134 -16.37 15.50 -3.58
C ARG A 134 -16.88 15.65 -2.15
N ASP A 135 -17.42 14.57 -1.60
CA ASP A 135 -17.90 14.51 -0.23
C ASP A 135 -17.13 13.47 0.60
N ASN A 136 -17.39 13.48 1.91
CA ASN A 136 -16.84 12.49 2.83
C ASN A 136 -17.16 11.03 2.42
N ALA A 137 -18.23 10.87 1.64
CA ALA A 137 -18.74 9.61 1.17
C ALA A 137 -17.91 9.06 0.00
N TYR A 138 -17.44 9.93 -0.90
CA TYR A 138 -16.52 9.60 -1.98
C TYR A 138 -15.22 9.04 -1.44
N ASP A 139 -14.61 9.71 -0.46
CA ASP A 139 -13.35 9.24 0.12
C ASP A 139 -13.49 7.87 0.78
N THR A 140 -14.63 7.65 1.44
CA THR A 140 -15.02 6.37 2.05
C THR A 140 -15.13 5.25 1.01
N ARG A 141 -15.89 5.48 -0.07
CA ARG A 141 -16.03 4.53 -1.19
C ARG A 141 -14.68 4.25 -1.83
N ARG A 142 -13.92 5.32 -2.10
CA ARG A 142 -12.58 5.28 -2.72
C ARG A 142 -11.63 4.42 -1.91
N THR A 143 -11.50 4.65 -0.60
CA THR A 143 -10.62 3.82 0.25
C THR A 143 -11.03 2.36 0.21
N LEU A 144 -12.33 2.04 0.34
CA LEU A 144 -12.80 0.64 0.29
C LEU A 144 -12.51 -0.01 -1.07
N THR A 145 -12.89 0.63 -2.18
CA THR A 145 -12.63 0.13 -3.53
C THR A 145 -11.15 -0.12 -3.76
N ARG A 146 -10.30 0.83 -3.37
CA ARG A 146 -8.86 0.72 -3.60
C ARG A 146 -8.20 -0.35 -2.72
N VAL A 147 -8.69 -0.59 -1.50
CA VAL A 147 -8.25 -1.73 -0.67
C VAL A 147 -8.62 -3.06 -1.34
N LEU A 148 -9.83 -3.17 -1.91
CA LEU A 148 -10.27 -4.37 -2.65
C LEU A 148 -9.47 -4.60 -3.93
N ASP A 149 -9.11 -3.52 -4.63
CA ASP A 149 -8.25 -3.57 -5.82
C ASP A 149 -6.83 -4.00 -5.46
N ALA A 150 -6.29 -3.44 -4.39
CA ALA A 150 -4.95 -3.76 -3.92
C ALA A 150 -4.86 -5.22 -3.43
N GLY A 151 -5.91 -5.72 -2.74
CA GLY A 151 -6.02 -7.13 -2.38
C GLY A 151 -6.05 -8.05 -3.59
N ALA A 152 -6.78 -7.69 -4.65
CA ALA A 152 -6.76 -8.43 -5.91
C ALA A 152 -5.38 -8.41 -6.59
N GLY A 153 -4.66 -7.29 -6.51
CA GLY A 153 -3.28 -7.18 -6.98
C GLY A 153 -2.34 -8.15 -6.26
N LEU A 154 -2.41 -8.23 -4.92
CA LEU A 154 -1.61 -9.19 -4.15
C LEU A 154 -1.98 -10.65 -4.47
N ALA A 155 -3.27 -10.96 -4.58
CA ALA A 155 -3.71 -12.29 -4.98
C ALA A 155 -3.18 -12.69 -6.37
N TYR A 156 -3.17 -11.73 -7.32
CA TYR A 156 -2.62 -11.94 -8.64
C TYR A 156 -1.11 -12.21 -8.59
N LEU A 157 -0.34 -11.40 -7.85
CA LEU A 157 1.10 -11.63 -7.67
C LEU A 157 1.38 -13.02 -7.10
N GLN A 158 0.65 -13.44 -6.06
CA GLN A 158 0.80 -14.76 -5.45
C GLN A 158 0.50 -15.92 -6.42
N ALA A 159 -0.37 -15.70 -7.40
CA ALA A 159 -0.72 -16.71 -8.40
C ALA A 159 0.33 -16.84 -9.53
N LEU A 160 1.28 -15.91 -9.64
CA LEU A 160 2.34 -16.00 -10.65
C LEU A 160 3.36 -17.06 -10.25
N PRO A 161 3.67 -18.05 -11.11
CA PRO A 161 4.57 -19.15 -10.76
C PRO A 161 6.03 -18.70 -10.54
N GLN A 162 6.39 -17.51 -11.01
CA GLN A 162 7.72 -16.94 -10.84
C GLN A 162 7.83 -15.99 -9.62
N VAL A 163 6.77 -15.79 -8.85
CA VAL A 163 6.81 -14.98 -7.62
C VAL A 163 7.19 -15.86 -6.43
N ASP A 164 8.08 -15.35 -5.59
CA ASP A 164 8.34 -15.89 -4.27
C ASP A 164 7.29 -15.35 -3.28
N PRO A 165 6.37 -16.18 -2.76
CA PRO A 165 5.31 -15.71 -1.87
C PRO A 165 5.82 -15.23 -0.50
N LEU A 166 7.06 -15.54 -0.14
CA LEU A 166 7.68 -15.12 1.13
C LEU A 166 8.40 -13.77 1.03
N ARG A 167 8.60 -13.26 -0.19
CA ARG A 167 9.30 -12.00 -0.47
C ARG A 167 8.38 -11.05 -1.22
N THR A 168 7.39 -10.54 -0.51
CA THR A 168 6.40 -9.61 -1.06
C THR A 168 6.45 -8.27 -0.36
N CYS A 169 6.17 -7.18 -1.08
CA CYS A 169 6.04 -5.86 -0.48
C CYS A 169 4.88 -5.05 -1.05
N ALA A 170 4.50 -3.98 -0.35
CA ALA A 170 3.58 -2.98 -0.86
C ALA A 170 4.17 -1.58 -0.64
N LEU A 171 4.14 -0.73 -1.67
CA LEU A 171 4.57 0.65 -1.60
C LEU A 171 3.45 1.54 -2.12
N GLY A 172 3.29 2.72 -1.54
CA GLY A 172 2.31 3.67 -2.05
C GLY A 172 2.49 5.06 -1.48
N THR A 173 2.12 6.06 -2.28
CA THR A 173 2.19 7.46 -1.89
C THR A 173 0.79 8.07 -1.72
N SER A 174 0.60 9.08 -0.88
CA SER A 174 -0.66 9.80 -0.73
C SER A 174 -1.82 8.86 -0.41
N ASN A 175 -2.88 8.86 -1.22
CA ASN A 175 -3.98 7.92 -1.12
C ASN A 175 -3.51 6.46 -1.24
N GLY A 176 -2.54 6.16 -2.11
CA GLY A 176 -1.91 4.84 -2.19
C GLY A 176 -1.20 4.43 -0.90
N GLY A 177 -0.56 5.39 -0.20
CA GLY A 177 0.00 5.18 1.13
C GLY A 177 -1.07 4.82 2.15
N THR A 178 -2.24 5.46 2.10
CA THR A 178 -3.42 5.08 2.91
C THR A 178 -3.83 3.62 2.65
N ILE A 179 -3.79 3.17 1.38
CA ILE A 179 -4.15 1.80 1.03
C ILE A 179 -3.09 0.79 1.50
N VAL A 180 -1.81 1.14 1.46
CA VAL A 180 -0.74 0.32 2.05
C VAL A 180 -0.99 0.10 3.54
N LEU A 181 -1.31 1.17 4.29
CA LEU A 181 -1.68 1.05 5.70
C LEU A 181 -2.94 0.19 5.88
N GLY A 182 -3.90 0.32 4.97
CA GLY A 182 -5.10 -0.50 4.91
C GLY A 182 -4.77 -1.98 4.77
N LEU A 183 -3.93 -2.35 3.80
CA LEU A 183 -3.51 -3.74 3.55
C LEU A 183 -2.68 -4.34 4.68
N ALA A 184 -1.82 -3.54 5.32
CA ALA A 184 -0.99 -3.99 6.44
C ALA A 184 -1.82 -4.27 7.71
N ALA A 185 -3.10 -3.89 7.74
CA ALA A 185 -3.97 -4.15 8.87
C ALA A 185 -4.42 -5.62 8.91
N ILE A 186 -4.43 -6.20 10.11
CA ILE A 186 -4.57 -7.66 10.29
C ILE A 186 -5.97 -8.17 10.05
N ALA A 187 -6.96 -7.30 10.18
CA ALA A 187 -8.34 -7.65 9.93
C ALA A 187 -8.88 -6.91 8.71
N THR A 188 -8.05 -6.60 7.71
CA THR A 188 -8.45 -5.85 6.50
C THR A 188 -9.76 -6.40 5.89
N GLY A 189 -9.88 -7.72 5.77
CA GLY A 189 -11.10 -8.36 5.25
C GLY A 189 -12.33 -8.20 6.15
N ARG A 190 -12.15 -8.27 7.46
CA ARG A 190 -13.20 -7.97 8.44
C ARG A 190 -13.60 -6.50 8.39
N HIS A 191 -12.64 -5.58 8.32
CA HIS A 191 -12.92 -4.15 8.17
C HIS A 191 -13.64 -3.85 6.88
N ALA A 192 -13.20 -4.42 5.75
CA ALA A 192 -13.91 -4.30 4.49
C ALA A 192 -15.36 -4.78 4.60
N SER A 193 -15.58 -5.96 5.21
CA SER A 193 -16.92 -6.51 5.44
C SER A 193 -17.79 -5.61 6.32
N GLN A 194 -17.29 -5.24 7.50
CA GLN A 194 -18.00 -4.41 8.47
C GLN A 194 -18.27 -3.00 7.93
N TYR A 195 -17.33 -2.47 7.15
CA TYR A 195 -17.47 -1.14 6.57
C TYR A 195 -18.51 -1.15 5.45
N ALA A 196 -18.54 -2.20 4.62
CA ALA A 196 -19.56 -2.38 3.59
C ALA A 196 -20.95 -2.73 4.15
N ASP A 197 -21.05 -3.30 5.35
CA ASP A 197 -22.32 -3.63 5.98
C ASP A 197 -23.00 -2.39 6.58
N ILE A 198 -23.83 -1.72 5.77
CA ILE A 198 -24.62 -0.55 6.18
C ILE A 198 -25.83 -0.87 7.06
N SER A 199 -26.10 -2.16 7.35
CA SER A 199 -27.22 -2.55 8.21
C SER A 199 -26.89 -2.44 9.70
N GLN A 200 -25.61 -2.37 10.05
CA GLN A 200 -25.13 -2.34 11.43
C GLN A 200 -24.13 -1.22 11.63
N GLN A 201 -24.29 -0.49 12.74
CA GLN A 201 -23.28 0.44 13.23
C GLN A 201 -22.08 -0.36 13.71
N ARG A 202 -20.87 0.01 13.26
CA ARG A 202 -19.66 -0.67 13.72
C ARG A 202 -19.37 -0.32 15.18
N PRO A 203 -18.63 -1.17 15.90
CA PRO A 203 -18.04 -0.76 17.16
C PRO A 203 -17.30 0.58 16.98
N LEU A 204 -17.58 1.55 17.86
CA LEU A 204 -16.88 2.85 17.96
C LEU A 204 -17.15 3.84 16.83
N GLU A 205 -17.94 3.44 15.86
CA GLU A 205 -18.52 4.38 14.92
C GLU A 205 -19.55 5.23 15.68
N SER A 206 -19.44 6.55 15.61
CA SER A 206 -20.48 7.44 16.16
C SER A 206 -21.77 7.34 15.32
N ALA A 207 -22.91 7.75 15.88
CA ALA A 207 -24.17 7.72 15.13
C ALA A 207 -24.13 8.58 13.86
N SER A 208 -23.43 9.72 13.89
CA SER A 208 -23.22 10.57 12.71
C SER A 208 -22.36 9.88 11.65
N GLN A 209 -21.24 9.25 12.05
CA GLN A 209 -20.40 8.48 11.14
C GLN A 209 -21.14 7.28 10.53
N PHE A 210 -22.00 6.61 11.30
CA PHE A 210 -22.82 5.53 10.78
C PHE A 210 -23.80 6.03 9.72
N GLN A 211 -24.51 7.12 9.99
CA GLN A 211 -25.42 7.73 9.02
C GLN A 211 -24.69 8.16 7.74
N GLU A 212 -23.53 8.80 7.88
CA GLU A 212 -22.67 9.16 6.73
C GLU A 212 -22.27 7.92 5.92
N ARG A 213 -21.87 6.82 6.58
CA ARG A 213 -21.51 5.57 5.91
C ARG A 213 -22.70 4.91 5.21
N GLN A 214 -23.88 4.92 5.83
CA GLN A 214 -25.11 4.42 5.21
C GLN A 214 -25.43 5.19 3.93
N GLN A 215 -25.33 6.51 3.96
CA GLN A 215 -25.51 7.34 2.76
C GLN A 215 -24.44 7.06 1.71
N ALA A 216 -23.19 6.90 2.16
CA ALA A 216 -22.04 6.69 1.29
C ALA A 216 -22.10 5.37 0.52
N LEU A 217 -22.56 4.31 1.18
CA LEU A 217 -22.51 2.96 0.65
C LEU A 217 -23.89 2.43 0.24
N ALA A 218 -24.94 3.26 0.26
CA ALA A 218 -26.30 2.89 -0.14
C ALA A 218 -26.38 2.22 -1.52
N ASN A 219 -25.52 2.65 -2.45
CA ASN A 219 -25.43 2.12 -3.82
C ASN A 219 -24.11 1.39 -4.09
N TYR A 220 -23.30 1.16 -3.06
CA TYR A 220 -22.06 0.41 -3.21
C TYR A 220 -22.39 -1.07 -3.46
N PRO A 221 -21.68 -1.75 -4.38
CA PRO A 221 -21.89 -3.17 -4.64
C PRO A 221 -21.80 -3.99 -3.37
N THR A 222 -22.73 -4.92 -3.20
CA THR A 222 -22.62 -5.92 -2.13
C THR A 222 -21.33 -6.71 -2.35
N LEU A 223 -20.46 -6.73 -1.33
CA LEU A 223 -19.23 -7.50 -1.41
C LEU A 223 -19.54 -9.00 -1.54
N PRO A 224 -18.73 -9.77 -2.28
CA PRO A 224 -18.91 -11.20 -2.38
C PRO A 224 -18.91 -11.88 -1.00
N PRO A 225 -19.75 -12.91 -0.79
CA PRO A 225 -19.64 -13.76 0.39
C PRO A 225 -18.21 -14.32 0.51
N GLY A 226 -17.63 -14.25 1.71
CA GLY A 226 -16.28 -14.77 1.96
C GLY A 226 -15.15 -13.77 1.69
N ILE A 227 -15.43 -12.47 1.49
CA ILE A 227 -14.39 -11.45 1.32
C ILE A 227 -13.35 -11.46 2.46
N GLU A 228 -13.75 -11.73 3.70
CA GLU A 228 -12.81 -11.90 4.83
C GLU A 228 -11.84 -13.06 4.57
N ALA A 229 -12.34 -14.21 4.10
CA ALA A 229 -11.50 -15.34 3.75
C ALA A 229 -10.57 -15.04 2.56
N SER A 230 -11.03 -14.23 1.59
CA SER A 230 -10.18 -13.78 0.47
C SER A 230 -8.99 -12.95 0.96
N PHE A 231 -9.19 -12.02 1.90
CA PHE A 231 -8.08 -11.26 2.49
C PHE A 231 -7.18 -12.13 3.36
N ASN A 232 -7.74 -13.07 4.14
CA ASN A 232 -6.96 -13.98 4.98
C ASN A 232 -6.09 -14.96 4.16
N ALA A 233 -6.40 -15.16 2.87
CA ALA A 233 -5.62 -15.99 1.97
C ALA A 233 -4.48 -15.25 1.26
N LEU A 234 -4.43 -13.91 1.36
CA LEU A 234 -3.38 -13.10 0.75
C LEU A 234 -2.01 -13.41 1.37
N PRO A 235 -0.91 -13.22 0.62
CA PRO A 235 0.41 -13.35 1.18
C PRO A 235 0.64 -12.29 2.26
N VAL A 236 1.34 -12.68 3.32
CA VAL A 236 1.84 -11.72 4.31
C VAL A 236 2.96 -10.92 3.65
N LEU A 237 2.83 -9.59 3.68
CA LEU A 237 3.86 -8.69 3.18
C LEU A 237 5.11 -8.81 4.06
N THR A 238 6.28 -8.98 3.44
CA THR A 238 7.57 -8.90 4.16
C THR A 238 7.76 -7.50 4.73
N PHE A 239 7.48 -6.47 3.93
CA PHE A 239 7.44 -5.09 4.38
C PHE A 239 6.41 -4.27 3.58
N ALA A 240 6.02 -3.14 4.17
CA ALA A 240 5.12 -2.17 3.58
C ALA A 240 5.71 -0.76 3.75
N GLN A 241 5.64 0.08 2.72
CA GLN A 241 6.13 1.46 2.73
C GLN A 241 5.00 2.41 2.35
N ALA A 242 4.44 3.10 3.34
CA ALA A 242 3.40 4.10 3.17
C ALA A 242 4.03 5.50 3.18
N ILE A 243 4.06 6.16 2.03
CA ILE A 243 4.66 7.48 1.81
C ILE A 243 3.54 8.52 1.81
N SER A 244 3.66 9.56 2.63
CA SER A 244 2.67 10.62 2.83
C SER A 244 1.22 10.13 2.90
N PRO A 245 0.88 9.14 3.74
CA PRO A 245 -0.45 8.52 3.71
C PRO A 245 -1.56 9.48 4.13
N GLY A 246 -2.63 9.53 3.33
CA GLY A 246 -3.81 10.37 3.58
C GLY A 246 -4.75 9.90 4.71
N CYS A 247 -5.64 10.80 5.12
CA CYS A 247 -6.42 10.79 6.37
C CYS A 247 -7.54 9.75 6.49
N PHE A 248 -7.97 9.15 5.38
CA PHE A 248 -9.23 8.38 5.33
C PHE A 248 -9.14 7.00 5.98
N LEU A 249 -7.92 6.56 6.31
CA LEU A 249 -7.71 5.32 7.03
C LEU A 249 -8.47 5.26 8.35
N ARG A 250 -8.64 6.38 9.08
CA ARG A 250 -9.41 6.40 10.33
C ARG A 250 -10.87 5.98 10.16
N ARG A 251 -11.45 6.24 8.98
CA ARG A 251 -12.83 5.82 8.70
C ARG A 251 -12.89 4.34 8.36
N PHE A 252 -11.92 3.84 7.60
CA PHE A 252 -11.84 2.42 7.25
C PHE A 252 -11.46 1.56 8.47
N ILE A 253 -10.37 1.91 9.16
CA ILE A 253 -9.87 1.28 10.39
C ILE A 253 -9.97 2.30 11.53
N PRO A 254 -10.98 2.16 12.40
CA PRO A 254 -11.19 3.05 13.54
C PRO A 254 -9.93 3.16 14.41
N THR A 255 -9.64 4.36 14.88
CA THR A 255 -8.69 4.58 15.99
C THR A 255 -9.47 4.75 17.28
N ALA A 256 -8.87 4.40 18.41
CA ALA A 256 -9.41 4.81 19.70
C ALA A 256 -9.57 6.34 19.74
N ASP A 257 -10.56 6.81 20.49
CA ASP A 257 -10.70 8.24 20.78
C ASP A 257 -9.45 8.71 21.56
N PRO A 258 -8.83 9.85 21.20
CA PRO A 258 -7.69 10.39 21.93
C PRO A 258 -7.92 10.56 23.44
N ASP A 259 -9.17 10.62 23.88
CA ASP A 259 -9.53 10.77 25.29
C ASP A 259 -9.67 9.43 26.05
N VAL A 260 -9.42 8.27 25.42
CA VAL A 260 -9.50 6.99 26.12
C VAL A 260 -8.21 6.69 26.90
N VAL A 261 -8.40 6.49 28.21
CA VAL A 261 -7.35 6.31 29.22
C VAL A 261 -6.58 4.98 29.12
N ASN A 262 -7.12 3.95 28.46
CA ASN A 262 -6.43 2.67 28.31
C ASN A 262 -6.41 2.19 26.86
N VAL A 263 -5.29 2.42 26.18
CA VAL A 263 -5.03 2.03 24.79
C VAL A 263 -5.07 0.50 24.58
N LEU A 264 -4.85 -0.28 25.64
CA LEU A 264 -4.79 -1.75 25.58
C LEU A 264 -6.16 -2.45 25.68
N ASP A 265 -7.22 -1.74 26.08
CA ASP A 265 -8.59 -2.29 26.14
C ASP A 265 -9.28 -2.31 24.76
N TRP A 266 -8.59 -1.84 23.73
CA TRP A 266 -9.13 -1.67 22.39
C TRP A 266 -8.72 -2.81 21.47
N PRO A 267 -9.60 -3.28 20.58
CA PRO A 267 -9.17 -4.12 19.48
C PRO A 267 -8.14 -3.34 18.69
N LEU A 268 -6.88 -3.73 18.83
CA LEU A 268 -5.76 -3.25 18.04
C LEU A 268 -5.92 -3.90 16.68
N ASP A 269 -6.83 -3.32 15.91
CA ASP A 269 -7.13 -3.70 14.53
C ASP A 269 -5.94 -3.40 13.59
N PHE A 270 -4.97 -2.65 14.10
CA PHE A 270 -3.57 -2.67 13.69
C PHE A 270 -2.78 -3.60 14.60
N PHE A 271 -2.14 -4.63 14.04
CA PHE A 271 -1.22 -5.52 14.77
C PHE A 271 -1.92 -6.40 15.82
N HIS A 272 -2.46 -7.56 15.41
CA HIS A 272 -2.68 -8.71 16.28
C HIS A 272 -1.54 -9.75 16.11
N PRO A 273 -0.75 -10.03 17.15
CA PRO A 273 0.45 -10.86 17.10
C PRO A 273 0.14 -12.35 17.07
N GLU A 274 -1.14 -12.73 17.01
CA GLU A 274 -1.50 -14.14 16.85
C GLU A 274 -1.31 -14.65 15.43
N HIS A 275 -1.10 -13.76 14.44
CA HIS A 275 -0.50 -14.14 13.15
C HIS A 275 1.04 -14.23 13.19
N ALA A 276 1.71 -13.67 14.21
CA ALA A 276 3.12 -13.93 14.46
C ALA A 276 3.35 -15.29 15.17
N ARG A 277 2.29 -15.92 15.72
CA ARG A 277 2.40 -17.19 16.46
C ARG A 277 2.58 -18.43 15.58
N ASP A 278 2.28 -18.36 14.29
CA ASP A 278 2.37 -19.51 13.37
C ASP A 278 3.56 -19.42 12.40
N GLY A 279 4.60 -18.64 12.75
CA GLY A 279 5.86 -18.60 11.99
C GLY A 279 5.85 -17.70 10.75
N TYR A 280 4.80 -16.90 10.55
CA TYR A 280 4.83 -15.80 9.59
C TYR A 280 5.50 -14.59 10.23
N LEU A 281 6.54 -14.07 9.57
CA LEU A 281 7.15 -12.80 9.91
C LEU A 281 6.08 -11.71 9.78
N ALA A 282 5.86 -10.96 10.84
CA ALA A 282 4.94 -9.84 10.81
C ALA A 282 5.51 -8.72 9.92
N THR A 283 4.65 -8.10 9.11
CA THR A 283 5.02 -7.07 8.14
C THR A 283 5.72 -5.88 8.81
N GLU A 284 6.94 -5.55 8.39
CA GLU A 284 7.59 -4.29 8.81
C GLU A 284 6.94 -3.12 8.05
N LEU A 285 6.35 -2.17 8.79
CA LEU A 285 5.61 -1.05 8.22
C LEU A 285 6.38 0.25 8.40
N HIS A 286 6.86 0.77 7.27
CA HIS A 286 7.53 2.06 7.16
C HIS A 286 6.51 3.14 6.80
N VAL A 287 6.44 4.20 7.60
CA VAL A 287 5.52 5.32 7.39
C VAL A 287 6.34 6.58 7.21
N GLU A 288 6.34 7.15 6.01
CA GLU A 288 7.20 8.27 5.63
C GLU A 288 6.34 9.52 5.44
N ILE A 289 6.66 10.60 6.14
CA ILE A 289 5.79 11.78 6.22
C ILE A 289 6.60 13.04 5.94
N GLY A 290 6.15 13.89 5.04
CA GLY A 290 6.72 15.22 4.87
C GLY A 290 6.45 16.08 6.11
N GLY A 291 7.44 16.83 6.59
CA GLY A 291 7.28 17.66 7.78
C GLY A 291 6.23 18.75 7.59
N ASP A 292 6.15 19.30 6.38
CA ASP A 292 5.22 20.36 5.98
C ASP A 292 3.92 19.79 5.36
N ASP A 293 3.77 18.47 5.40
CA ASP A 293 2.64 17.73 4.89
C ASP A 293 1.40 17.89 5.80
N ASP A 294 0.21 17.83 5.21
CA ASP A 294 -1.07 17.87 5.92
C ASP A 294 -1.55 16.46 6.36
N VAL A 295 -0.63 15.49 6.35
CA VAL A 295 -0.84 14.16 6.96
C VAL A 295 -1.32 14.32 8.41
N PRO A 296 -2.36 13.59 8.82
CA PRO A 296 -2.92 13.75 10.15
C PRO A 296 -1.92 13.52 11.26
N ASP A 297 -2.09 14.27 12.34
CA ASP A 297 -1.36 14.11 13.60
C ASP A 297 -1.37 12.67 14.13
N HIS A 298 -2.38 11.88 13.78
CA HIS A 298 -2.47 10.49 14.21
C HIS A 298 -1.50 9.54 13.51
N CYS A 299 -0.99 9.88 12.31
CA CYS A 299 -0.01 9.10 11.56
C CYS A 299 1.43 9.51 11.87
N ARG A 300 1.63 10.73 12.36
CA ARG A 300 2.95 11.30 12.68
C ARG A 300 3.68 10.52 13.77
N PRO A 301 5.02 10.65 13.87
CA PRO A 301 5.74 10.25 15.07
C PRO A 301 5.06 10.79 16.32
N ASP A 302 5.00 9.95 17.34
CA ASP A 302 4.26 10.15 18.59
C ASP A 302 2.75 10.42 18.46
N GLY A 303 2.17 10.34 17.27
CA GLY A 303 0.74 10.37 17.01
C GLY A 303 0.00 9.19 17.66
N ILE A 304 -1.33 9.27 17.75
CA ILE A 304 -2.10 8.21 18.42
C ILE A 304 -1.88 6.82 17.81
N ARG A 305 -1.77 6.68 16.48
CA ARG A 305 -1.47 5.35 15.87
C ARG A 305 -0.08 4.86 16.24
N HIS A 306 0.92 5.74 16.24
CA HIS A 306 2.27 5.38 16.68
C HIS A 306 2.27 4.92 18.14
N ARG A 307 1.63 5.68 19.04
CA ARG A 307 1.53 5.31 20.46
C ARG A 307 0.79 3.99 20.67
N GLN A 308 -0.28 3.75 19.89
CA GLN A 308 -1.00 2.48 19.89
C GLN A 308 -0.11 1.31 19.44
N ALA A 309 0.63 1.49 18.33
CA ALA A 309 1.56 0.50 17.82
C ALA A 309 2.69 0.20 18.83
N VAL A 310 3.33 1.24 19.40
CA VAL A 310 4.39 1.08 20.40
C VAL A 310 3.88 0.39 21.67
N ALA A 311 2.73 0.80 22.20
CA ALA A 311 2.15 0.17 23.38
C ALA A 311 1.83 -1.31 23.11
N HIS A 312 1.36 -1.62 21.89
CA HIS A 312 1.12 -2.98 21.45
C HIS A 312 2.42 -3.80 21.39
N GLU A 313 3.42 -3.32 20.64
CA GLU A 313 4.71 -3.99 20.46
C GLU A 313 5.37 -4.28 21.82
N GLN A 314 5.30 -3.33 22.75
CA GLN A 314 5.79 -3.51 24.13
C GLN A 314 5.00 -4.57 24.90
N ALA A 315 3.67 -4.60 24.78
CA ALA A 315 2.83 -5.58 25.47
C ALA A 315 3.10 -7.02 25.02
N PHE A 316 3.55 -7.21 23.78
CA PHE A 316 3.84 -8.53 23.19
C PHE A 316 5.33 -8.85 23.06
N GLY A 317 6.22 -7.96 23.52
CA GLY A 317 7.68 -8.17 23.46
C GLY A 317 8.22 -8.24 22.04
N ILE A 318 7.64 -7.47 21.11
CA ILE A 318 8.10 -7.37 19.73
C ILE A 318 9.34 -6.47 19.68
N ASP A 319 10.49 -7.05 19.32
CA ASP A 319 11.77 -6.35 19.13
C ASP A 319 12.50 -6.98 17.93
N PRO A 320 12.82 -6.22 16.87
CA PRO A 320 12.67 -4.77 16.74
C PRO A 320 11.23 -4.31 16.44
N PRO A 321 10.91 -3.01 16.67
CA PRO A 321 9.62 -2.42 16.30
C PRO A 321 9.30 -2.63 14.82
N MET A 322 8.02 -2.86 14.53
CA MET A 322 7.49 -3.06 13.18
C MET A 322 6.91 -1.77 12.61
N TRP A 323 6.33 -0.91 13.45
CA TRP A 323 5.85 0.42 13.04
C TRP A 323 6.99 1.45 13.09
N ARG A 324 7.38 1.99 11.92
CA ARG A 324 8.55 2.86 11.77
C ARG A 324 8.18 4.17 11.07
N PRO A 325 7.67 5.16 11.83
CA PRO A 325 7.33 6.46 11.28
C PRO A 325 8.60 7.31 11.18
N VAL A 326 8.82 7.92 10.03
CA VAL A 326 9.92 8.85 9.77
C VAL A 326 9.32 10.13 9.21
N GLU A 327 9.67 11.25 9.83
CA GLU A 327 9.29 12.57 9.36
C GLU A 327 10.48 13.24 8.64
N TYR A 328 10.21 13.88 7.51
CA TYR A 328 11.19 14.52 6.65
C TYR A 328 10.96 16.05 6.65
N PRO A 329 11.65 16.82 7.51
CA PRO A 329 11.44 18.27 7.64
C PRO A 329 11.68 19.02 6.32
N GLY A 330 10.82 19.99 6.00
CA GLY A 330 10.95 20.83 4.80
C GLY A 330 10.41 20.19 3.51
N PHE A 331 9.73 19.05 3.60
CA PHE A 331 9.09 18.39 2.47
C PHE A 331 7.57 18.38 2.65
N GLY A 332 6.84 18.59 1.55
CA GLY A 332 5.38 18.54 1.48
C GLY A 332 4.84 17.15 1.17
N HIS A 333 3.63 17.12 0.59
CA HIS A 333 2.87 15.89 0.36
C HIS A 333 3.41 14.98 -0.76
N ASP A 334 3.98 15.54 -1.85
CA ASP A 334 4.58 14.74 -2.93
C ASP A 334 6.00 14.26 -2.55
N LEU A 335 6.10 13.59 -1.40
CA LEU A 335 7.37 13.16 -0.84
C LEU A 335 8.12 12.21 -1.79
N LEU A 336 7.39 11.38 -2.55
CA LEU A 336 7.99 10.46 -3.53
C LEU A 336 8.63 11.21 -4.72
N GLY A 337 8.00 12.29 -5.20
CA GLY A 337 8.53 13.12 -6.29
C GLY A 337 9.60 14.10 -5.85
N ASP A 338 9.42 14.71 -4.68
CA ASP A 338 10.22 15.85 -4.22
C ASP A 338 11.48 15.44 -3.45
N ASN A 339 11.52 14.22 -2.90
CA ASN A 339 12.60 13.79 -2.03
C ASN A 339 13.34 12.53 -2.56
N PRO A 340 14.55 12.67 -3.13
CA PRO A 340 15.31 11.53 -3.63
C PRO A 340 15.71 10.53 -2.54
N VAL A 341 15.67 10.92 -1.26
CA VAL A 341 15.95 10.03 -0.13
C VAL A 341 14.92 8.90 -0.04
N ILE A 342 13.69 9.13 -0.51
CA ILE A 342 12.62 8.11 -0.46
C ILE A 342 12.94 6.93 -1.37
N LEU A 343 13.36 7.19 -2.61
CA LEU A 343 13.78 6.13 -3.53
C LEU A 343 15.01 5.37 -3.02
N GLU A 344 15.95 6.08 -2.38
CA GLU A 344 17.10 5.41 -1.75
C GLU A 344 16.64 4.55 -0.56
N HIS A 345 15.73 5.04 0.27
CA HIS A 345 15.20 4.25 1.37
C HIS A 345 14.45 3.02 0.87
N THR A 346 13.58 3.16 -0.14
CA THR A 346 12.93 2.04 -0.83
C THR A 346 13.96 1.00 -1.30
N ARG A 347 15.06 1.43 -1.92
CA ARG A 347 16.15 0.54 -2.34
C ARG A 347 16.72 -0.24 -1.15
N GLN A 348 17.01 0.43 -0.05
CA GLN A 348 17.56 -0.20 1.15
C GLN A 348 16.59 -1.20 1.77
N LEU A 349 15.28 -0.90 1.79
CA LEU A 349 14.25 -1.83 2.26
C LEU A 349 14.24 -3.11 1.43
N VAL A 350 14.26 -2.98 0.09
CA VAL A 350 14.29 -4.11 -0.83
C VAL A 350 15.55 -4.95 -0.65
N LEU A 351 16.72 -4.33 -0.57
CA LEU A 351 17.99 -5.02 -0.35
C LEU A 351 17.98 -5.81 0.97
N ARG A 352 17.60 -5.14 2.06
CA ARG A 352 17.52 -5.72 3.40
C ARG A 352 16.55 -6.90 3.50
N HIS A 353 15.37 -6.78 2.90
CA HIS A 353 14.32 -7.78 3.08
C HIS A 353 14.38 -8.95 2.10
N PHE A 354 14.90 -8.73 0.89
CA PHE A 354 14.88 -9.76 -0.15
C PHE A 354 16.23 -10.39 -0.44
N PHE A 355 17.34 -9.74 -0.05
CA PHE A 355 18.69 -10.14 -0.44
C PHE A 355 19.66 -10.30 0.73
N ASP A 356 19.57 -9.48 1.79
CA ASP A 356 20.44 -9.64 2.97
C ASP A 356 20.33 -11.02 3.67
N PRO A 357 19.16 -11.69 3.76
CA PRO A 357 19.10 -13.04 4.34
C PRO A 357 20.00 -14.05 3.61
N ILE A 358 20.24 -13.85 2.32
CA ILE A 358 21.12 -14.71 1.49
C ILE A 358 22.59 -14.50 1.86
N PHE A 359 22.96 -13.30 2.33
CA PHE A 359 24.33 -12.97 2.76
C PHE A 359 24.59 -13.29 4.24
N ALA A 360 23.54 -13.37 5.06
CA ALA A 360 23.65 -13.75 6.47
C ALA A 360 23.97 -15.24 6.65
N ASP A 361 23.41 -16.12 5.81
CA ASP A 361 23.57 -17.58 5.93
C ASP A 361 24.73 -18.17 5.11
N GLY A 362 25.49 -17.33 4.38
CA GLY A 362 26.58 -17.74 3.48
C GLY A 362 28.00 -17.46 3.97
N ALA A 363 28.16 -17.05 5.24
CA ALA A 363 29.45 -16.71 5.85
C ALA A 363 29.74 -17.56 7.10
N GLU A 364 29.89 -18.88 6.90
CA GLU A 364 30.72 -19.73 7.78
C GLU A 364 31.74 -20.53 6.96
#